data_AF-A0A5C2HP72-F1
#
_entry.id   AF-A0A5C2HP72-F1
#
_cell.length_a   1.000
_cell.length_b   1.000
_cell.length_c   1.000
_cell.angle_alpha   90.00
_cell.angle_beta   90.00
_cell.angle_gamma   90.00
#
_symmetry.space_group_name_H-M   'P 1'
#
loop_
_entity.id
_entity.type
_entity.pdbx_description
1 polymer ?
#
loop_
_entity_poly.entity_id
_entity_poly.type
_entity_poly.pdbx_seq_one_letter_code
_entity_poly.pdbx_strand_id
1 'polypeptide(L)' 'MSGINPYQYMQQLAAQIDSMETPERLNRALDEMEYLFEIIPPELQSPAEELIARLRQKLGLN' A
#
# COMPACT_ATOMS: atom_id res chain seq x y z
N MET A 1 10.71 -18.47 3.80
CA MET A 1 9.86 -17.27 3.78
C MET A 1 9.66 -16.89 2.33
N SER A 2 8.48 -17.15 1.77
CA SER A 2 8.14 -16.69 0.41
C SER A 2 8.14 -15.17 0.44
N GLY A 3 9.24 -14.55 -0.01
CA GLY A 3 9.37 -13.09 -0.04
C GLY A 3 8.22 -12.52 -0.85
N ILE A 4 7.43 -11.64 -0.22
CA ILE A 4 6.39 -10.88 -0.92
C ILE A 4 7.12 -10.10 -2.01
N ASN A 5 6.73 -10.30 -3.26
CA ASN A 5 7.25 -9.51 -4.36
C ASN A 5 6.60 -8.12 -4.27
N PRO A 6 7.34 -7.05 -3.95
CA PRO A 6 6.73 -5.75 -3.71
C PRO A 6 6.01 -5.19 -4.95
N TYR A 7 6.54 -5.48 -6.15
CA TYR A 7 5.90 -5.12 -7.41
C TYR A 7 4.51 -5.75 -7.54
N GLN A 8 4.39 -7.04 -7.22
CA GLN A 8 3.12 -7.75 -7.31
C GLN A 8 2.11 -7.24 -6.29
N TYR A 9 2.56 -7.01 -5.06
CA TYR A 9 1.71 -6.46 -4.01
C TYR A 9 1.20 -5.06 -4.38
N MET A 10 2.09 -4.16 -4.80
CA MET A 10 1.72 -2.80 -5.19
C MET A 10 0.75 -2.77 -6.39
N GLN A 11 0.95 -3.64 -7.39
CA GLN A 11 -0.01 -3.76 -8.49
C GLN A 11 -1.39 -4.24 -8.01
N GLN A 12 -1.42 -5.27 -7.16
CA GLN A 12 -2.68 -5.80 -6.63
C GLN A 12 -3.41 -4.74 -5.81
N LEU A 13 -2.69 -4.04 -4.94
CA LEU A 13 -3.24 -2.95 -4.14
C LEU A 13 -3.79 -1.83 -5.03
N ALA A 14 -3.02 -1.36 -6.02
CA ALA A 14 -3.46 -0.33 -6.95
C ALA A 14 -4.75 -0.71 -7.69
N ALA A 15 -4.93 -1.99 -8.04
CA ALA A 15 -6.12 -2.47 -8.73
C ALA A 15 -7.38 -2.51 -7.85
N GLN A 16 -7.23 -2.63 -6.53
CA GLN A 16 -8.34 -2.85 -5.60
C GLN A 16 -8.61 -1.70 -4.63
N ILE A 17 -7.67 -0.77 -4.46
CA ILE A 17 -7.71 0.31 -3.44
C ILE A 17 -9.00 1.14 -3.51
N ASP A 18 -9.52 1.40 -4.71
CA ASP A 18 -10.74 2.17 -4.89
C ASP A 18 -11.98 1.44 -4.36
N SER A 19 -11.99 0.10 -4.43
CA SER A 19 -13.08 -0.77 -3.94
C SER A 19 -13.00 -1.11 -2.44
N MET A 20 -11.95 -0.66 -1.75
CA MET A 20 -11.81 -0.87 -0.30
C MET A 20 -12.69 0.13 0.47
N GLU A 21 -13.69 -0.39 1.19
CA GLU A 21 -14.67 0.43 1.91
C GLU A 21 -14.58 0.28 3.45
N THR A 22 -13.91 -0.76 3.95
CA THR A 22 -13.85 -1.00 5.40
C THR A 22 -12.55 -0.46 5.99
N PRO A 23 -12.60 0.24 7.14
CA PRO A 23 -11.41 0.74 7.83
C PRO A 23 -10.40 -0.36 8.14
N GLU A 24 -10.84 -1.57 8.49
CA GLU A 24 -9.95 -2.67 8.84
C GLU A 24 -9.11 -3.13 7.64
N ARG A 25 -9.70 -3.13 6.44
CA ARG A 25 -8.99 -3.48 5.20
C ARG A 25 -8.00 -2.40 4.80
N LEU A 26 -8.41 -1.14 4.92
CA LEU A 26 -7.55 0.01 4.61
C LEU A 26 -6.35 0.09 5.57
N ASN A 27 -6.56 -0.08 6.87
CA ASN A 27 -5.47 -0.08 7.86
C ASN A 27 -4.49 -1.23 7.62
N ARG A 28 -4.98 -2.46 7.36
CA ARG A 28 -4.09 -3.58 7.05
C ARG A 28 -3.25 -3.32 5.79
N ALA A 29 -3.86 -2.79 4.73
CA ALA A 29 -3.14 -2.46 3.51
C ALA A 29 -2.11 -1.34 3.74
N LEU A 30 -2.41 -0.39 4.64
CA LEU A 30 -1.48 0.67 5.02
C LEU A 30 -0.28 0.12 5.79
N ASP A 31 -0.50 -0.72 6.80
CA ASP A 31 0.57 -1.37 7.57
C ASP A 31 1.48 -2.21 6.67
N GLU A 32 0.88 -2.99 5.76
CA GLU A 32 1.61 -3.81 4.80
C GLU A 32 2.43 -2.96 3.81
N MET A 33 1.88 -1.85 3.32
CA MET A 33 2.60 -0.91 2.47
C MET A 33 3.74 -0.20 3.20
N GLU A 34 3.54 0.21 4.44
CA GLU A 34 4.57 0.85 5.25
C GLU A 34 5.71 -0.13 5.55
N TYR A 35 5.40 -1.40 5.84
CA TYR A 35 6.41 -2.46 5.96
C TYR A 35 7.18 -2.68 4.65
N LEU A 36 6.48 -2.72 3.51
CA LEU A 36 7.15 -2.84 2.21
C LEU A 36 8.01 -1.63 1.90
N PHE A 37 7.59 -0.42 2.27
CA PHE A 37 8.31 0.81 2.00
C PHE A 37 9.73 0.82 2.58
N GLU A 38 9.95 0.13 3.70
CA GLU A 38 11.28 -0.01 4.33
C GLU A 38 12.27 -0.84 3.49
N ILE A 39 11.77 -1.71 2.60
CA ILE A 39 12.59 -2.72 1.90
C ILE A 39 12.49 -2.66 0.37
N ILE A 40 11.61 -1.82 -0.19
CA ILE A 40 11.47 -1.67 -1.64
C ILE A 40 12.70 -0.97 -2.26
N PRO A 41 13.02 -1.30 -3.52
CA PRO A 41 14.07 -0.60 -4.24
C PRO A 41 13.67 0.86 -4.54
N PRO A 42 14.64 1.79 -4.71
CA PRO A 42 14.37 3.22 -4.86
C PRO A 42 13.38 3.58 -5.97
N GLU A 43 13.40 2.86 -7.10
CA GLU A 43 12.50 3.06 -8.23
C GLU A 43 11.01 2.83 -7.90
N LEU A 44 10.72 2.12 -6.80
CA LEU A 44 9.36 1.87 -6.33
C LEU A 44 8.90 2.85 -5.24
N GLN A 45 9.77 3.71 -4.73
CA GLN A 45 9.41 4.58 -3.60
C GLN A 45 8.30 5.57 -3.96
N SER A 46 8.43 6.33 -5.05
CA SER A 46 7.38 7.27 -5.47
C SER A 46 6.00 6.61 -5.68
N PRO A 47 5.86 5.48 -6.43
CA PRO A 47 4.55 4.83 -6.54
C PRO A 47 4.04 4.24 -5.20
N ALA A 48 4.93 3.86 -4.29
CA ALA A 48 4.52 3.40 -2.95
C ALA A 48 4.01 4.56 -2.08
N GLU A 49 4.66 5.73 -2.12
CA GLU A 49 4.20 6.95 -1.44
C GLU A 49 2.80 7.35 -1.92
N GLU A 50 2.53 7.25 -3.22
CA GLU A 50 1.21 7.55 -3.78
C GLU A 50 0.13 6.59 -3.22
N LEU A 51 0.42 5.29 -3.13
CA LEU A 51 -0.50 4.31 -2.57
C LEU A 51 -0.74 4.55 -1.08
N ILE A 52 0.31 4.85 -0.30
CA ILE A 52 0.21 5.19 1.12
C ILE A 52 -0.65 6.45 1.31
N ALA A 53 -0.43 7.50 0.52
CA ALA A 53 -1.20 8.73 0.58
C ALA A 53 -2.70 8.48 0.29
N ARG A 54 -3.01 7.68 -0.74
CA ARG A 54 -4.40 7.29 -1.07
C ARG A 54 -5.06 6.49 0.06
N LEU A 55 -4.34 5.56 0.68
CA LEU A 55 -4.85 4.78 1.82
C LEU A 55 -5.16 5.69 3.02
N ARG A 56 -4.24 6.60 3.35
CA ARG A 56 -4.44 7.60 4.42
C ARG A 56 -5.64 8.51 4.15
N GLN A 57 -5.77 9.00 2.92
CA GLN A 57 -6.93 9.79 2.50
C GLN A 57 -8.25 9.02 2.68
N LYS A 58 -8.31 7.75 2.27
CA LYS A 58 -9.51 6.91 2.46
C LYS A 58 -9.82 6.63 3.93
N LEU A 59 -8.81 6.61 4.80
CA LEU A 59 -8.96 6.51 6.25
C LEU A 59 -9.32 7.84 6.93
N GLY A 60 -9.29 8.97 6.21
CA GLY A 60 -9.48 10.30 6.78
C GLY A 60 -8.29 10.77 7.64
N LEU A 61 -7.11 10.17 7.43
CA LEU A 61 -5.86 10.57 8.05
C LEU A 61 -5.21 11.64 7.16
N ASN A 62 -5.27 12.90 7.58
CA ASN A 62 -4.62 14.04 6.91
C ASN A 62 -3.38 14.47 7.70
#